data_AF-A0AAD7ECM0-F1
#
_entry.id   AF-A0AAD7ECM0-F1
#
_cell.length_a   1.000
_cell.length_b   1.000
_cell.length_c   1.000
_cell.angle_alpha   90.00
_cell.angle_beta   90.00
_cell.angle_gamma   90.00
#
_symmetry.space_group_name_H-M   'P 1'
#
loop_
_entity.id
_entity.type
_entity.pdbx_description
1 polymer ?
#
loop_
_entity_poly.entity_id
_entity_poly.type
_entity_poly.pdbx_seq_one_letter_code
_entity_poly.pdbx_strand_id
1 'polypeptide(L)'
;MLPSEPKIFHGRESELSEILQLLRMKAPRIAILGTGGMGKTSLARAVLHHAEVSAQYTQHRYFVACDSATSKVELAALIGANLGLKPGKDLTQAVCQYFTTGPPSLLVLDNLETVWEPMDCRGDIEEFLSALTDLQHLALVITMRGAERPSKVQWTRPFLLPLQPLEQVAAYQTLIDIAEDHHNPGEVDRVLSLTDNMPLAINLIAHLVDVEGCSSVLSRWEEERTSLISDGYDKRSNLDLSISLSLSSPRIKAVPHSEELLSLLSMLPDGLSDVELLHSKLPIEDIRDCRTTLIRTSLAYLDEKKQLKALVPIREYMRKTHPPKNELLKPLFKHFHELLELHMDFYGTEVISATVGQISSNLANIQSLLRNGL
;
A
#
# COMPACT_ATOMS: atom_id res chain seq x y z
N MET A 1 0.48 -9.02 25.96
CA MET A 1 1.63 -8.10 25.87
C MET A 1 1.55 -7.38 24.54
N LEU A 2 1.84 -6.07 24.51
CA LEU A 2 1.88 -5.32 23.24
C LEU A 2 3.18 -5.64 22.48
N PRO A 3 3.18 -5.60 21.13
CA PRO A 3 4.41 -5.57 20.36
C PRO A 3 5.24 -4.33 20.74
N SER A 4 6.55 -4.37 20.50
CA SER A 4 7.44 -3.23 20.81
C SER A 4 7.03 -1.96 20.06
N GLU A 5 7.44 -0.81 20.55
CA GLU A 5 7.30 0.45 19.81
C GLU A 5 8.22 0.45 18.57
N PRO A 6 7.82 1.04 17.43
CA PRO A 6 8.73 1.25 16.31
C PRO A 6 9.88 2.17 16.72
N LYS A 7 11.13 1.76 16.45
CA LYS A 7 12.32 2.53 16.83
C LYS A 7 12.67 3.63 15.84
N ILE A 8 12.41 3.38 14.56
CA ILE A 8 12.57 4.33 13.45
C ILE A 8 11.17 4.60 12.92
N PHE A 9 10.69 5.83 13.09
CA PHE A 9 9.32 6.22 12.78
C PHE A 9 9.27 7.71 12.45
N HIS A 10 9.28 8.02 11.16
CA HIS A 10 9.30 9.39 10.62
C HIS A 10 8.15 9.61 9.63
N GLY A 11 7.65 10.84 9.55
CA GLY A 11 6.75 11.27 8.47
C GLY A 11 5.34 10.68 8.57
N ARG A 12 4.90 10.38 9.80
CA ARG A 12 3.57 9.82 10.11
C ARG A 12 2.85 10.62 11.21
N GLU A 13 3.34 11.81 11.50
CA GLU A 13 2.84 12.67 12.57
C GLU A 13 1.42 13.15 12.27
N SER A 14 1.10 13.43 11.01
CA SER A 14 -0.24 13.83 10.58
C SER A 14 -1.25 12.70 10.75
N GLU A 15 -0.97 11.50 10.23
CA GLU A 15 -1.87 10.35 10.37
C GLU A 15 -2.00 9.90 11.83
N LEU A 16 -0.91 9.95 12.61
CA LEU A 16 -0.96 9.69 14.04
C LEU A 16 -1.87 10.69 14.75
N SER A 17 -1.73 11.99 14.46
CA SER A 17 -2.59 13.03 15.03
C SER A 17 -4.06 12.84 14.68
N GLU A 18 -4.38 12.51 13.42
CA GLU A 18 -5.73 12.21 12.98
C GLU A 18 -6.33 11.01 13.73
N ILE A 19 -5.56 9.92 13.87
CA ILE A 19 -6.02 8.74 14.63
C ILE A 19 -6.27 9.10 16.09
N LEU A 20 -5.38 9.86 16.73
CA LEU A 20 -5.55 10.30 18.12
C LEU A 20 -6.80 11.17 18.29
N GLN A 21 -7.08 12.05 17.33
CA GLN A 21 -8.31 12.85 17.34
C GLN A 21 -9.56 11.98 17.23
N LEU A 22 -9.55 10.98 16.33
CA LEU A 22 -10.64 10.02 16.18
C LEU A 22 -10.83 9.18 17.45
N LEU A 23 -9.74 8.81 18.14
CA LEU A 23 -9.77 8.00 19.36
C LEU A 23 -10.45 8.70 20.55
N ARG A 24 -10.59 10.03 20.51
CA ARG A 24 -11.33 10.82 21.50
C ARG A 24 -12.85 10.72 21.32
N MET A 25 -13.33 10.22 20.18
CA MET A 25 -14.76 10.01 19.92
C MET A 25 -15.29 8.78 20.67
N LYS A 26 -16.62 8.66 20.80
CA LYS A 26 -17.25 7.48 21.43
C LYS A 26 -17.14 6.25 20.52
N ALA A 27 -16.57 5.16 21.03
CA ALA A 27 -16.41 3.86 20.35
C ALA A 27 -15.87 4.00 18.91
N PRO A 28 -14.68 4.57 18.71
CA PRO A 28 -14.14 4.88 17.39
C PRO A 28 -13.79 3.60 16.60
N ARG A 29 -14.02 3.62 15.30
CA ARG A 29 -13.80 2.51 14.35
C ARG A 29 -12.94 3.05 13.22
N ILE A 30 -11.67 2.70 13.21
CA ILE A 30 -10.65 3.31 12.35
C ILE A 30 -10.01 2.22 11.49
N ALA A 31 -9.86 2.49 10.20
CA ALA A 31 -9.15 1.61 9.28
C ALA A 31 -7.91 2.30 8.75
N ILE A 32 -6.74 1.75 9.05
CA ILE A 32 -5.45 2.15 8.50
C ILE A 32 -5.22 1.32 7.25
N LEU A 33 -5.30 1.99 6.10
CA LEU A 33 -5.33 1.35 4.77
C LEU A 33 -4.08 1.72 3.97
N GLY A 34 -3.83 1.03 2.86
CA GLY A 34 -2.71 1.31 1.96
C GLY A 34 -2.05 0.04 1.43
N THR A 35 -1.11 0.22 0.51
CA THR A 35 -0.40 -0.92 -0.10
C THR A 35 0.51 -1.65 0.90
N GLY A 36 0.97 -2.85 0.52
CA GLY A 36 1.92 -3.62 1.32
C GLY A 36 3.21 -2.83 1.55
N GLY A 37 3.77 -2.87 2.76
CA GLY A 37 5.02 -2.19 3.08
C GLY A 37 4.93 -0.67 3.36
N MET A 38 3.72 -0.09 3.45
CA MET A 38 3.53 1.34 3.73
C MET A 38 3.66 1.75 5.22
N GLY A 39 3.97 0.82 6.11
CA GLY A 39 4.12 1.11 7.54
C GLY A 39 2.83 1.14 8.35
N LYS A 40 1.72 0.56 7.86
CA LYS A 40 0.43 0.49 8.57
C LYS A 40 0.55 -0.12 9.98
N THR A 41 1.21 -1.27 10.08
CA THR A 41 1.48 -1.96 11.36
C THR A 41 2.34 -1.09 12.28
N SER A 42 3.36 -0.42 11.75
CA SER A 42 4.20 0.51 12.53
C SER A 42 3.37 1.67 13.08
N LEU A 43 2.50 2.28 12.27
CA LEU A 43 1.59 3.34 12.71
C LEU A 43 0.63 2.83 13.79
N ALA A 44 0.03 1.66 13.62
CA ALA A 44 -0.85 1.06 14.63
C ALA A 44 -0.12 0.80 15.97
N ARG A 45 1.15 0.37 15.91
CA ARG A 45 2.00 0.21 17.10
C ARG A 45 2.33 1.55 17.75
N ALA A 46 2.69 2.57 16.97
CA ALA A 46 2.92 3.92 17.48
C ALA A 46 1.68 4.48 18.20
N VAL A 47 0.49 4.29 17.62
CA VAL A 47 -0.79 4.65 18.27
C VAL A 47 -0.95 3.95 19.61
N LEU A 48 -0.70 2.63 19.67
CA LEU A 48 -0.83 1.87 20.91
C LEU A 48 0.10 2.37 22.01
N HIS A 49 1.32 2.79 21.67
CA HIS A 49 2.32 3.29 22.64
C HIS A 49 2.18 4.77 22.98
N HIS A 50 1.42 5.54 22.19
CA HIS A 50 1.24 6.97 22.42
C HIS A 50 0.75 7.29 23.84
N ALA A 51 1.25 8.37 24.45
CA ALA A 51 0.98 8.72 25.85
C ALA A 51 -0.51 8.92 26.13
N GLU A 52 -1.25 9.58 25.23
CA GLU A 52 -2.71 9.78 25.38
C GLU A 52 -3.48 8.45 25.37
N VAL A 53 -3.12 7.53 24.46
CA VAL A 53 -3.75 6.21 24.35
C VAL A 53 -3.41 5.34 25.55
N SER A 54 -2.16 5.42 26.02
CA SER A 54 -1.70 4.78 27.25
C SER A 54 -2.49 5.28 28.47
N ALA A 55 -2.76 6.58 28.58
CA ALA A 55 -3.54 7.15 29.67
C ALA A 55 -5.03 6.78 29.59
N GLN A 56 -5.61 6.79 28.39
CA GLN A 56 -7.04 6.52 28.18
C GLN A 56 -7.42 5.04 28.37
N TYR A 57 -6.62 4.12 27.83
CA TYR A 57 -6.92 2.68 27.82
C TYR A 57 -6.07 1.88 28.80
N THR A 58 -5.03 2.46 29.39
CA THR A 58 -4.17 1.84 30.42
C THR A 58 -3.57 0.50 29.96
N GLN A 59 -3.97 -0.62 30.58
CA GLN A 59 -3.53 -1.97 30.22
C GLN A 59 -4.49 -2.65 29.21
N HIS A 60 -5.62 -2.04 28.89
CA HIS A 60 -6.68 -2.59 28.02
C HIS A 60 -6.47 -2.22 26.55
N ARG A 61 -5.23 -2.42 26.11
CA ARG A 61 -4.77 -2.21 24.74
C ARG A 61 -4.34 -3.56 24.21
N TYR A 62 -4.94 -3.97 23.09
CA TYR A 62 -4.75 -5.29 22.52
C TYR A 62 -4.31 -5.16 21.08
N PHE A 63 -3.27 -5.91 20.71
CA PHE A 63 -2.79 -6.01 19.34
C PHE A 63 -2.89 -7.47 18.93
N VAL A 64 -3.68 -7.76 17.90
CA VAL A 64 -3.91 -9.10 17.39
C VAL A 64 -3.44 -9.14 15.94
N ALA A 65 -2.35 -9.86 15.70
CA ALA A 65 -1.88 -10.19 14.36
C ALA A 65 -2.79 -11.27 13.77
N CYS A 66 -3.46 -10.99 12.66
CA CYS A 66 -4.45 -11.88 12.05
C CYS A 66 -3.86 -12.87 11.03
N ASP A 67 -2.53 -12.91 10.85
CA ASP A 67 -1.85 -13.67 9.79
C ASP A 67 -2.13 -15.19 9.82
N SER A 68 -2.51 -15.74 10.97
CA SER A 68 -2.79 -17.17 11.13
C SER A 68 -4.28 -17.54 11.12
N ALA A 69 -5.19 -16.56 11.07
CA ALA A 69 -6.63 -16.82 11.03
C ALA A 69 -7.13 -16.93 9.58
N THR A 70 -7.86 -18.00 9.32
CA THR A 70 -8.52 -18.28 8.03
C THR A 70 -10.05 -18.31 8.12
N SER A 71 -10.60 -18.21 9.34
CA SER A 71 -12.05 -18.18 9.57
C SER A 71 -12.44 -17.27 10.74
N LYS A 72 -13.74 -16.98 10.87
CA LYS A 72 -14.32 -16.24 12.00
C LYS A 72 -13.99 -16.87 13.36
N VAL A 73 -14.04 -18.20 13.45
CA VAL A 73 -13.77 -18.93 14.69
C VAL A 73 -12.30 -18.80 15.10
N GLU A 74 -11.39 -18.89 14.12
CA GLU A 74 -9.95 -18.72 14.37
C GLU A 74 -9.61 -17.27 14.74
N LEU A 75 -10.23 -16.28 14.09
CA LEU A 75 -10.08 -14.88 14.48
C LEU A 75 -10.56 -14.63 15.92
N ALA A 76 -11.74 -15.16 16.28
CA ALA A 76 -12.24 -15.07 17.66
C ALA A 76 -11.31 -15.78 18.65
N ALA A 77 -10.69 -16.90 18.26
CA ALA A 77 -9.71 -17.60 19.07
C ALA A 77 -8.42 -16.79 19.27
N LEU A 78 -7.90 -16.14 18.22
CA LEU A 78 -6.73 -15.24 18.31
C LEU A 78 -7.00 -14.05 19.23
N ILE A 79 -8.17 -13.42 19.11
CA ILE A 79 -8.57 -12.33 20.01
C ILE A 79 -8.69 -12.89 21.43
N GLY A 80 -9.40 -13.99 21.63
CA GLY A 80 -9.58 -14.61 22.95
C GLY A 80 -8.26 -14.97 23.63
N ALA A 81 -7.28 -15.50 22.89
CA ALA A 81 -5.96 -15.80 23.41
C ALA A 81 -5.23 -14.53 23.90
N ASN A 82 -5.32 -13.42 23.15
CA ASN A 82 -4.75 -12.13 23.56
C ASN A 82 -5.46 -11.51 24.77
N LEU A 83 -6.74 -11.84 24.96
CA LEU A 83 -7.53 -11.45 26.14
C LEU A 83 -7.31 -12.38 27.35
N GLY A 84 -6.59 -13.49 27.19
CA GLY A 84 -6.41 -14.52 28.23
C GLY A 84 -7.66 -15.37 28.49
N LEU A 85 -8.59 -15.43 27.52
CA LEU A 85 -9.78 -16.27 27.60
C LEU A 85 -9.41 -17.74 27.41
N LYS A 86 -10.10 -18.62 28.15
CA LYS A 86 -9.93 -20.07 27.99
C LYS A 86 -10.60 -20.53 26.70
N PRO A 87 -10.03 -21.52 25.98
CA PRO A 87 -10.70 -22.18 24.88
C PRO A 87 -12.09 -22.69 25.31
N GLY A 88 -13.09 -22.48 24.47
CA GLY A 88 -14.47 -22.83 24.77
C GLY A 88 -15.31 -22.99 23.51
N LYS A 89 -16.56 -23.45 23.66
CA LYS A 89 -17.44 -23.74 22.54
C LYS A 89 -17.86 -22.51 21.74
N ASP A 90 -17.94 -21.34 22.38
CA ASP A 90 -18.30 -20.08 21.71
C ASP A 90 -17.36 -18.94 22.11
N LEU A 91 -16.19 -18.92 21.46
CA LEU A 91 -15.19 -17.86 21.67
C LEU A 91 -15.67 -16.51 21.16
N THR A 92 -16.52 -16.48 20.14
CA THR A 92 -17.12 -15.25 19.61
C THR A 92 -17.93 -14.55 20.69
N GLN A 93 -18.85 -15.29 21.33
CA GLN A 93 -19.66 -14.77 22.43
C GLN A 93 -18.79 -14.37 23.63
N ALA A 94 -17.78 -15.18 23.97
CA ALA A 94 -16.88 -14.89 25.09
C ALA A 94 -16.07 -13.59 24.87
N VAL A 95 -15.60 -13.34 23.65
CA VAL A 95 -14.91 -12.10 23.27
C VAL A 95 -15.86 -10.89 23.39
N CYS A 96 -17.07 -10.99 22.83
CA CYS A 96 -18.04 -9.90 22.94
C CYS A 96 -18.43 -9.62 24.40
N GLN A 97 -18.62 -10.68 25.20
CA GLN A 97 -18.93 -10.55 26.62
C GLN A 97 -17.79 -9.87 27.39
N TYR A 98 -16.53 -10.25 27.13
CA TYR A 98 -15.35 -9.64 27.75
C TYR A 98 -15.36 -8.12 27.57
N PHE A 99 -15.53 -7.64 26.34
CA PHE A 99 -15.55 -6.21 26.04
C PHE A 99 -16.83 -5.50 26.49
N THR A 100 -17.95 -6.22 26.62
CA THR A 100 -19.21 -5.66 27.13
C THR A 100 -19.14 -5.35 28.63
N THR A 101 -18.60 -6.29 29.41
CA THR A 101 -18.51 -6.15 30.89
C THR A 101 -17.21 -5.51 31.36
N GLY A 102 -16.23 -5.45 30.46
CA GLY A 102 -14.90 -4.95 30.74
C GLY A 102 -14.77 -3.42 30.71
N PRO A 103 -13.58 -2.91 31.05
CA PRO A 103 -13.27 -1.49 30.94
C PRO A 103 -13.14 -1.04 29.47
N PRO A 104 -13.15 0.27 29.22
CA PRO A 104 -12.86 0.82 27.90
C PRO A 104 -11.56 0.24 27.33
N SER A 105 -11.66 -0.31 26.12
CA SER A 105 -10.58 -1.08 25.50
C SER A 105 -10.28 -0.60 24.10
N LEU A 106 -9.01 -0.68 23.70
CA LEU A 106 -8.57 -0.48 22.32
C LEU A 106 -8.11 -1.83 21.75
N LEU A 107 -8.78 -2.29 20.70
CA LEU A 107 -8.42 -3.48 19.95
C LEU A 107 -7.87 -3.09 18.58
N VAL A 108 -6.63 -3.48 18.31
CA VAL A 108 -5.99 -3.42 17.00
C VAL A 108 -6.04 -4.81 16.37
N LEU A 109 -6.66 -4.93 15.20
CA LEU A 109 -6.59 -6.12 14.35
C LEU A 109 -5.66 -5.82 13.18
N ASP A 110 -4.47 -6.41 13.21
CA ASP A 110 -3.42 -6.18 12.21
C ASP A 110 -3.47 -7.24 11.09
N ASN A 111 -3.27 -6.81 9.85
CA ASN A 111 -3.35 -7.67 8.64
C ASN A 111 -4.70 -8.40 8.52
N LEU A 112 -5.80 -7.69 8.78
CA LEU A 112 -7.15 -8.27 8.79
C LEU A 112 -7.57 -8.78 7.40
N GLU A 113 -6.94 -8.32 6.32
CA GLU A 113 -7.17 -8.85 4.97
C GLU A 113 -6.92 -10.34 4.87
N THR A 114 -6.03 -10.92 5.70
CA THR A 114 -5.72 -12.36 5.66
C THR A 114 -6.97 -13.21 5.83
N VAL A 115 -7.87 -12.80 6.73
CA VAL A 115 -9.13 -13.51 7.01
C VAL A 115 -10.33 -12.89 6.29
N TRP A 116 -10.27 -11.61 5.95
CA TRP A 116 -11.39 -10.90 5.29
C TRP A 116 -11.41 -11.01 3.77
N GLU A 117 -10.25 -11.14 3.12
CA GLU A 117 -10.13 -11.18 1.66
C GLU A 117 -10.74 -12.44 1.02
N PRO A 118 -10.63 -13.66 1.61
CA PRO A 118 -11.30 -14.85 1.08
C PRO A 118 -12.83 -14.70 1.05
N MET A 119 -13.43 -14.87 -0.13
CA MET A 119 -14.86 -14.62 -0.36
C MET A 119 -15.78 -15.49 0.51
N ASP A 120 -15.39 -16.74 0.76
CA ASP A 120 -16.19 -17.70 1.53
C ASP A 120 -16.36 -17.31 3.00
N CYS A 121 -15.39 -16.57 3.56
CA CYS A 121 -15.42 -16.14 4.97
C CYS A 121 -15.75 -14.65 5.13
N ARG A 122 -15.67 -13.85 4.07
CA ARG A 122 -15.80 -12.39 4.13
C ARG A 122 -17.08 -11.93 4.83
N GLY A 123 -18.23 -12.53 4.50
CA GLY A 123 -19.53 -12.18 5.09
C GLY A 123 -19.60 -12.45 6.60
N ASP A 124 -19.03 -13.58 7.03
CA ASP A 124 -18.93 -13.96 8.44
C ASP A 124 -18.01 -13.01 9.23
N ILE A 125 -16.88 -12.61 8.64
CA ILE A 125 -15.97 -11.65 9.25
C ILE A 125 -16.62 -10.28 9.38
N GLU A 126 -17.32 -9.80 8.36
CA GLU A 126 -18.07 -8.54 8.42
C GLU A 126 -19.17 -8.56 9.48
N GLU A 127 -19.85 -9.70 9.68
CA GLU A 127 -20.83 -9.86 10.78
C GLU A 127 -20.17 -9.85 12.15
N PHE A 128 -19.01 -10.49 12.29
CA PHE A 128 -18.27 -10.46 13.54
C PHE A 128 -17.75 -9.05 13.86
N LEU A 129 -17.21 -8.33 12.87
CA LEU A 129 -16.83 -6.93 13.02
C LEU A 129 -18.03 -6.07 13.41
N SER A 130 -19.19 -6.27 12.79
CA SER A 130 -20.43 -5.58 13.16
C SER A 130 -20.75 -5.79 14.64
N ALA A 131 -20.72 -7.04 15.12
CA ALA A 131 -20.97 -7.37 16.52
C ALA A 131 -19.96 -6.73 17.49
N LEU A 132 -18.67 -6.67 17.12
CA LEU A 132 -17.66 -5.95 17.90
C LEU A 132 -17.94 -4.44 17.92
N THR A 133 -18.42 -3.88 16.82
CA THR A 133 -18.64 -2.44 16.69
C THR A 133 -19.90 -1.93 17.39
N ASP A 134 -20.83 -2.81 17.77
CA ASP A 134 -21.98 -2.50 18.62
C ASP A 134 -21.58 -2.24 20.08
N LEU A 135 -20.36 -2.61 20.47
CA LEU A 135 -19.84 -2.46 21.82
C LEU A 135 -19.43 -1.00 22.10
N GLN A 136 -20.16 -0.34 23.01
CA GLN A 136 -19.98 1.10 23.27
C GLN A 136 -18.65 1.49 23.93
N HIS A 137 -17.93 0.51 24.49
CA HIS A 137 -16.66 0.72 25.19
C HIS A 137 -15.45 0.20 24.41
N LEU A 138 -15.65 -0.27 23.18
CA LEU A 138 -14.59 -0.78 22.33
C LEU A 138 -14.21 0.26 21.27
N ALA A 139 -12.94 0.70 21.31
CA ALA A 139 -12.29 1.32 20.18
C ALA A 139 -11.70 0.21 19.30
N LEU A 140 -11.99 0.25 18.01
CA LEU A 140 -11.49 -0.70 17.02
C LEU A 140 -10.60 0.02 16.02
N VAL A 141 -9.38 -0.47 15.89
CA VAL A 141 -8.45 -0.08 14.81
C VAL A 141 -8.16 -1.34 14.00
N ILE A 142 -8.21 -1.24 12.69
CA ILE A 142 -7.79 -2.33 11.80
C ILE A 142 -6.68 -1.84 10.90
N THR A 143 -5.75 -2.73 10.53
CA THR A 143 -4.84 -2.49 9.41
C THR A 143 -5.18 -3.45 8.28
N MET A 144 -5.25 -2.92 7.05
CA MET A 144 -5.53 -3.75 5.88
C MET A 144 -4.80 -3.27 4.62
N ARG A 145 -4.52 -4.22 3.72
CA ARG A 145 -4.09 -3.92 2.35
C ARG A 145 -5.23 -3.40 1.49
N GLY A 146 -4.89 -2.46 0.61
CA GLY A 146 -5.83 -1.82 -0.29
C GLY A 146 -6.46 -0.57 0.32
N ALA A 147 -7.47 -0.04 -0.36
CA ALA A 147 -8.19 1.18 -0.01
C ALA A 147 -9.66 0.93 0.37
N GLU A 148 -10.04 -0.34 0.48
CA GLU A 148 -11.42 -0.76 0.77
C GLU A 148 -11.57 -1.15 2.23
N ARG A 149 -12.69 -0.73 2.83
CA ARG A 149 -13.04 -1.07 4.21
C ARG A 149 -14.02 -2.24 4.23
N PRO A 150 -13.97 -3.12 5.24
CA PRO A 150 -15.03 -4.09 5.50
C PRO A 150 -16.41 -3.43 5.57
N SER A 151 -17.40 -4.08 4.97
CA SER A 151 -18.80 -3.66 5.02
C SER A 151 -19.41 -3.95 6.40
N LYS A 152 -20.68 -3.58 6.61
CA LYS A 152 -21.43 -3.77 7.87
C LYS A 152 -20.84 -3.06 9.09
N VAL A 153 -19.80 -2.24 8.93
CA VAL A 153 -19.21 -1.41 9.98
C VAL A 153 -19.45 0.07 9.68
N GLN A 154 -20.00 0.80 10.65
CA GLN A 154 -20.08 2.26 10.59
C GLN A 154 -18.73 2.88 10.97
N TRP A 155 -17.81 2.94 10.01
CA TRP A 155 -16.48 3.54 10.21
C TRP A 155 -16.56 5.01 10.65
N THR A 156 -15.74 5.38 11.63
CA THR A 156 -15.71 6.75 12.17
C THR A 156 -15.20 7.72 11.11
N ARG A 157 -15.82 8.90 11.05
CA ARG A 157 -15.47 9.99 10.12
C ARG A 157 -14.73 11.12 10.85
N PRO A 158 -13.83 11.86 10.17
CA PRO A 158 -13.39 11.66 8.78
C PRO A 158 -12.64 10.34 8.58
N PHE A 159 -12.65 9.83 7.35
CA PHE A 159 -11.91 8.62 7.02
C PHE A 159 -10.43 8.93 6.86
N LEU A 160 -9.57 8.16 7.52
CA LEU A 160 -8.14 8.17 7.24
C LEU A 160 -7.93 7.75 5.77
N LEU A 161 -7.17 8.55 5.02
CA LEU A 161 -6.80 8.19 3.65
C LEU A 161 -5.85 6.98 3.67
N PRO A 162 -5.85 6.13 2.63
CA PRO A 162 -4.83 5.09 2.52
C PRO A 162 -3.42 5.72 2.60
N LEU A 163 -2.54 5.14 3.40
CA LEU A 163 -1.19 5.65 3.62
C LEU A 163 -0.46 5.78 2.29
N GLN A 164 0.08 6.97 2.06
CA GLN A 164 0.92 7.30 0.92
C GLN A 164 2.40 7.00 1.25
N PRO A 165 3.29 6.97 0.25
CA PRO A 165 4.72 6.98 0.50
C PRO A 165 5.16 8.11 1.45
N LEU A 166 6.34 7.96 2.06
CA LEU A 166 6.87 9.01 2.91
C LEU A 166 7.20 10.26 2.09
N GLU A 167 7.06 11.42 2.72
CA GLU A 167 7.64 12.65 2.19
C GLU A 167 9.17 12.52 2.12
N GLN A 168 9.79 13.26 1.20
CA GLN A 168 11.23 13.15 0.92
C GLN A 168 12.09 13.30 2.18
N VAL A 169 11.74 14.25 3.06
CA VAL A 169 12.49 14.50 4.31
C VAL A 169 12.43 13.30 5.25
N ALA A 170 11.25 12.70 5.44
CA ALA A 170 11.06 11.53 6.29
C ALA A 170 11.69 10.27 5.68
N ALA A 171 11.67 10.13 4.35
CA ALA A 171 12.34 9.06 3.64
C ALA A 171 13.86 9.13 3.82
N TYR A 172 14.43 10.33 3.71
CA TYR A 172 15.84 10.59 3.97
C TYR A 172 16.20 10.28 5.44
N GLN A 173 15.43 10.79 6.41
CA GLN A 173 15.64 10.50 7.84
C GLN A 173 15.60 9.00 8.14
N THR A 174 14.65 8.28 7.56
CA THR A 174 14.55 6.82 7.71
C THR A 174 15.78 6.10 7.16
N LEU A 175 16.33 6.56 6.03
CA LEU A 175 17.52 5.97 5.44
C LEU A 175 18.76 6.20 6.33
N ILE A 176 18.99 7.43 6.80
CA ILE A 176 20.20 7.76 7.58
C ILE A 176 20.17 7.21 9.01
N ASP A 177 18.99 6.93 9.56
CA ASP A 177 18.86 6.22 10.85
C ASP A 177 19.24 4.74 10.73
N ILE A 178 19.25 4.18 9.51
CA ILE A 178 19.62 2.79 9.23
C ILE A 178 21.05 2.68 8.70
N ALA A 179 21.44 3.58 7.79
CA ALA A 179 22.75 3.60 7.14
C ALA A 179 23.52 4.86 7.50
N GLU A 180 24.76 4.73 8.00
CA GLU A 180 25.54 5.90 8.44
C GLU A 180 25.73 6.96 7.33
N ASP A 181 25.61 8.24 7.71
CA ASP A 181 25.62 9.40 6.81
C ASP A 181 27.04 9.80 6.36
N HIS A 182 27.58 9.05 5.40
CA HIS A 182 28.85 9.37 4.72
C HIS A 182 28.68 9.57 3.21
N HIS A 183 27.44 9.69 2.74
CA HIS A 183 27.08 9.59 1.33
C HIS A 183 26.87 10.97 0.70
N ASN A 184 27.13 11.08 -0.60
CA ASN A 184 26.82 12.29 -1.34
C ASN A 184 25.29 12.49 -1.37
N PRO A 185 24.75 13.67 -0.99
CA PRO A 185 23.31 13.93 -0.99
C PRO A 185 22.62 13.57 -2.33
N GLY A 186 23.29 13.84 -3.46
CA GLY A 186 22.74 13.53 -4.78
C GLY A 186 22.65 12.03 -5.08
N GLU A 187 23.46 11.19 -4.44
CA GLU A 187 23.34 9.73 -4.55
C GLU A 187 22.23 9.20 -3.67
N VAL A 188 22.06 9.75 -2.46
CA VAL A 188 20.97 9.38 -1.55
C VAL A 188 19.62 9.66 -2.21
N ASP A 189 19.44 10.84 -2.81
CA ASP A 189 18.20 11.18 -3.54
C ASP A 189 17.92 10.19 -4.67
N ARG A 190 18.97 9.78 -5.41
CA ARG A 190 18.83 8.76 -6.46
C ARG A 190 18.42 7.42 -5.89
N VAL A 191 19.01 6.97 -4.77
CA VAL A 191 18.62 5.71 -4.11
C VAL A 191 17.17 5.77 -3.65
N LEU A 192 16.75 6.85 -3.00
CA LEU A 192 15.36 7.02 -2.55
C LEU A 192 14.37 6.99 -3.73
N SER A 193 14.74 7.57 -4.87
CA SER A 193 13.90 7.52 -6.09
C SER A 193 13.65 6.09 -6.61
N LEU A 194 14.52 5.12 -6.27
CA LEU A 194 14.31 3.70 -6.63
C LEU A 194 13.21 3.04 -5.79
N THR A 195 12.90 3.62 -4.64
CA THR A 195 11.94 3.09 -3.66
C THR A 195 10.57 3.73 -3.75
N ASP A 196 10.44 4.83 -4.52
CA ASP A 196 9.28 5.74 -4.48
C ASP A 196 8.89 6.11 -3.04
N ASN A 197 9.89 6.28 -2.17
CA ASN A 197 9.75 6.55 -0.74
C ASN A 197 8.84 5.56 0.03
N MET A 198 8.71 4.32 -0.46
CA MET A 198 7.98 3.26 0.24
C MET A 198 8.78 2.80 1.48
N PRO A 199 8.24 2.86 2.72
CA PRO A 199 8.97 2.54 3.95
C PRO A 199 9.69 1.19 3.94
N LEU A 200 9.03 0.12 3.49
CA LEU A 200 9.66 -1.20 3.42
C LEU A 200 10.82 -1.25 2.43
N ALA A 201 10.68 -0.60 1.28
CA ALA A 201 11.73 -0.54 0.27
C ALA A 201 12.91 0.34 0.75
N ILE A 202 12.65 1.45 1.45
CA ILE A 202 13.67 2.27 2.10
C ILE A 202 14.43 1.43 3.13
N ASN A 203 13.73 0.71 4.01
CA ASN A 203 14.37 -0.11 5.04
C ASN A 203 15.31 -1.16 4.44
N LEU A 204 14.85 -1.87 3.40
CA LEU A 204 15.64 -2.90 2.73
C LEU A 204 16.84 -2.32 1.98
N ILE A 205 16.66 -1.22 1.23
CA ILE A 205 17.76 -0.60 0.49
C ILE A 205 18.76 0.09 1.43
N ALA A 206 18.31 0.65 2.55
CA ALA A 206 19.19 1.30 3.52
C ALA A 206 20.16 0.30 4.16
N HIS A 207 19.71 -0.92 4.49
CA HIS A 207 20.63 -1.97 4.96
C HIS A 207 21.70 -2.36 3.91
N LEU A 208 21.40 -2.25 2.61
CA LEU A 208 22.38 -2.48 1.55
C LEU A 208 23.34 -1.29 1.42
N VAL A 209 22.82 -0.06 1.54
CA VAL A 209 23.63 1.17 1.54
C VAL A 209 24.59 1.17 2.73
N ASP A 210 24.17 0.72 3.91
CA ASP A 210 25.03 0.63 5.10
C ASP A 210 26.25 -0.28 4.87
N VAL A 211 26.09 -1.34 4.07
CA VAL A 211 27.15 -2.32 3.79
C VAL A 211 28.00 -1.93 2.57
N GLU A 212 27.38 -1.47 1.49
CA GLU A 212 28.02 -1.33 0.16
C GLU A 212 28.17 0.11 -0.31
N GLY A 213 27.45 1.04 0.31
CA GLY A 213 27.36 2.44 -0.08
C GLY A 213 26.43 2.72 -1.27
N CYS A 214 26.00 3.98 -1.40
CA CYS A 214 25.04 4.39 -2.42
C CYS A 214 25.51 4.11 -3.85
N SER A 215 26.77 4.38 -4.20
CA SER A 215 27.26 4.19 -5.57
C SER A 215 27.19 2.72 -6.03
N SER A 216 27.52 1.77 -5.13
CA SER A 216 27.42 0.33 -5.41
C SER A 216 25.97 -0.09 -5.63
N VAL A 217 25.08 0.32 -4.71
CA VAL A 217 23.64 0.03 -4.79
C VAL A 217 23.04 0.57 -6.08
N LEU A 218 23.38 1.80 -6.47
CA LEU A 218 22.92 2.42 -7.71
C LEU A 218 23.40 1.66 -8.95
N SER A 219 24.65 1.18 -8.95
CA SER A 219 25.19 0.38 -10.06
C SER A 219 24.50 -0.97 -10.18
N ARG A 220 24.29 -1.68 -9.06
CA ARG A 220 23.65 -3.00 -9.04
C ARG A 220 22.18 -2.94 -9.40
N TRP A 221 21.50 -1.85 -9.05
CA TRP A 221 20.08 -1.68 -9.38
C TRP A 221 19.82 -1.78 -10.89
N GLU A 222 20.75 -1.35 -11.73
CA GLU A 222 20.58 -1.41 -13.19
C GLU A 222 20.35 -2.85 -13.68
N GLU A 223 21.03 -3.82 -13.05
CA GLU A 223 20.99 -5.25 -13.36
C GLU A 223 19.94 -6.02 -12.55
N GLU A 224 19.84 -5.77 -11.24
CA GLU A 224 19.09 -6.60 -10.30
C GLU A 224 17.66 -6.11 -10.00
N ARG A 225 17.39 -4.80 -10.17
CA ARG A 225 16.07 -4.17 -9.92
C ARG A 225 15.49 -4.55 -8.55
N THR A 226 14.21 -4.91 -8.45
CA THR A 226 13.58 -5.27 -7.15
C THR A 226 14.19 -6.47 -6.46
N SER A 227 14.96 -7.30 -7.16
CA SER A 227 15.68 -8.41 -6.53
C SER A 227 16.83 -7.93 -5.66
N LEU A 228 17.36 -6.74 -5.95
CA LEU A 228 18.34 -6.08 -5.08
C LEU A 228 17.73 -5.78 -3.71
N ILE A 229 16.47 -5.32 -3.68
CA ILE A 229 15.75 -4.96 -2.45
C ILE A 229 15.22 -6.25 -1.80
N SER A 230 16.14 -7.07 -1.30
CA SER A 230 15.90 -8.30 -0.55
C SER A 230 16.64 -8.27 0.79
N ASP A 231 16.24 -9.14 1.72
CA ASP A 231 16.93 -9.32 3.00
C ASP A 231 18.18 -10.23 2.87
N GLY A 232 18.59 -10.59 1.65
CA GLY A 232 19.81 -11.35 1.36
C GLY A 232 19.77 -12.84 1.69
N TYR A 233 18.77 -13.31 2.45
CA TYR A 233 18.65 -14.70 2.89
C TYR A 233 17.60 -15.50 2.11
N ASP A 234 16.52 -14.86 1.65
CA ASP A 234 15.48 -15.52 0.87
C ASP A 234 15.56 -15.17 -0.62
N LYS A 235 15.31 -16.17 -1.49
CA LYS A 235 15.31 -15.97 -2.95
C LYS A 235 14.16 -15.08 -3.42
N ARG A 236 13.15 -14.87 -2.57
CA ARG A 236 12.08 -13.90 -2.77
C ARG A 236 12.19 -12.85 -1.66
N SER A 237 12.37 -11.58 -2.04
CA SER A 237 12.37 -10.50 -1.05
C SER A 237 11.02 -10.41 -0.32
N ASN A 238 11.02 -9.94 0.93
CA ASN A 238 9.80 -9.60 1.67
C ASN A 238 8.91 -8.60 0.90
N LEU A 239 9.52 -7.76 0.06
CA LEU A 239 8.84 -6.84 -0.84
C LEU A 239 8.14 -7.58 -2.00
N ASP A 240 8.84 -8.44 -2.73
CA ASP A 240 8.28 -9.25 -3.82
C ASP A 240 7.14 -10.15 -3.32
N LEU A 241 7.31 -10.76 -2.15
CA LEU A 241 6.26 -11.54 -1.49
C LEU A 241 5.03 -10.67 -1.21
N SER A 242 5.22 -9.48 -0.66
CA SER A 242 4.14 -8.54 -0.36
C SER A 242 3.37 -8.11 -1.62
N ILE A 243 4.06 -7.85 -2.74
CA ILE A 243 3.41 -7.53 -4.02
C ILE A 243 2.65 -8.74 -4.55
N SER A 244 3.27 -9.94 -4.52
CA SER A 244 2.67 -11.18 -5.01
C SER A 244 1.38 -11.58 -4.27
N LEU A 245 1.32 -11.35 -2.95
CA LEU A 245 0.12 -11.57 -2.14
C LEU A 245 -1.02 -10.65 -2.57
N SER A 246 -0.71 -9.39 -2.89
CA SER A 246 -1.72 -8.41 -3.34
C SER A 246 -2.25 -8.75 -4.74
N LEU A 247 -1.38 -9.22 -5.64
CA LEU A 247 -1.75 -9.71 -6.97
C LEU A 247 -2.57 -10.99 -6.96
N SER A 248 -2.32 -11.86 -5.98
CA SER A 248 -3.04 -13.13 -5.81
C SER A 248 -4.36 -12.97 -5.06
N SER A 249 -4.73 -11.75 -4.69
CA SER A 249 -5.97 -11.49 -3.97
C SER A 249 -7.21 -11.88 -4.79
N PRO A 250 -8.24 -12.47 -4.13
CA PRO A 250 -9.55 -12.71 -4.74
C PRO A 250 -10.12 -11.51 -5.49
N ARG A 251 -9.93 -10.27 -5.00
CA ARG A 251 -10.38 -9.05 -5.69
C ARG A 251 -9.72 -8.84 -7.05
N ILE A 252 -8.42 -9.08 -7.19
CA ILE A 252 -7.73 -9.01 -8.48
C ILE A 252 -8.17 -10.15 -9.39
N LYS A 253 -8.29 -11.38 -8.86
CA LYS A 253 -8.70 -12.54 -9.64
C LYS A 253 -10.15 -12.46 -10.11
N ALA A 254 -11.01 -11.72 -9.41
CA ALA A 254 -12.41 -11.52 -9.78
C ALA A 254 -12.60 -10.54 -10.97
N VAL A 255 -11.60 -9.72 -11.29
CA VAL A 255 -11.65 -8.78 -12.44
C VAL A 255 -10.55 -9.16 -13.43
N PRO A 256 -10.88 -10.01 -14.43
CA PRO A 256 -9.96 -10.39 -15.50
C PRO A 256 -9.31 -9.14 -16.13
N HIS A 257 -8.09 -9.26 -16.64
CA HIS A 257 -7.30 -8.17 -17.24
C HIS A 257 -6.77 -7.07 -16.30
N SER A 258 -7.12 -7.05 -15.00
CA SER A 258 -6.51 -6.12 -14.03
C SER A 258 -4.98 -6.27 -13.97
N GLU A 259 -4.50 -7.50 -14.06
CA GLU A 259 -3.07 -7.83 -14.13
C GLU A 259 -2.43 -7.28 -15.42
N GLU A 260 -3.12 -7.40 -16.57
CA GLU A 260 -2.63 -6.88 -17.86
C GLU A 260 -2.55 -5.34 -17.87
N LEU A 261 -3.52 -4.67 -17.26
CA LEU A 261 -3.46 -3.21 -17.06
C LEU A 261 -2.28 -2.82 -16.16
N LEU A 262 -2.03 -3.57 -15.08
CA LEU A 262 -0.89 -3.30 -14.21
C LEU A 262 0.45 -3.59 -14.90
N SER A 263 0.53 -4.64 -15.71
CA SER A 263 1.68 -4.93 -16.59
C SER A 263 1.95 -3.78 -17.54
N LEU A 264 0.92 -3.15 -18.11
CA LEU A 264 1.07 -1.93 -18.91
C LEU A 264 1.60 -0.75 -18.10
N LEU A 265 0.99 -0.46 -16.94
CA LEU A 265 1.43 0.62 -16.04
C LEU A 265 2.89 0.44 -15.57
N SER A 266 3.38 -0.79 -15.52
CA SER A 266 4.78 -1.08 -15.24
C SER A 266 5.74 -0.33 -16.20
N MET A 267 5.32 -0.11 -17.44
CA MET A 267 6.12 0.56 -18.48
C MET A 267 5.95 2.08 -18.51
N LEU A 268 5.07 2.65 -17.66
CA LEU A 268 4.62 4.03 -17.77
C LEU A 268 4.90 4.80 -16.47
N PRO A 269 6.10 5.40 -16.31
CA PRO A 269 6.46 6.15 -15.10
C PRO A 269 5.58 7.37 -14.82
N ASP A 270 5.01 8.00 -15.84
CA ASP A 270 4.09 9.14 -15.65
C ASP A 270 2.65 8.67 -15.42
N GLY A 271 2.35 7.39 -15.67
CA GLY A 271 1.01 6.83 -15.56
C GLY A 271 0.14 7.11 -16.77
N LEU A 272 -1.17 6.94 -16.61
CA LEU A 272 -2.17 7.28 -17.63
C LEU A 272 -3.37 7.97 -16.99
N SER A 273 -3.90 8.99 -17.66
CA SER A 273 -5.16 9.62 -17.29
C SER A 273 -6.35 8.74 -17.68
N ASP A 274 -7.51 9.03 -17.09
CA ASP A 274 -8.76 8.36 -17.48
C ASP A 274 -9.10 8.57 -18.97
N VAL A 275 -8.70 9.72 -19.53
CA VAL A 275 -8.90 10.03 -20.95
C VAL A 275 -7.99 9.16 -21.81
N GLU A 276 -6.71 9.05 -21.47
CA GLU A 276 -5.76 8.20 -22.20
C GLU A 276 -6.16 6.73 -22.10
N LEU A 277 -6.57 6.24 -20.93
CA LEU A 277 -7.07 4.87 -20.77
C LEU A 277 -8.25 4.56 -21.69
N LEU A 278 -9.20 5.49 -21.84
CA LEU A 278 -10.38 5.29 -22.70
C LEU A 278 -10.09 5.48 -24.19
N HIS A 279 -9.15 6.36 -24.55
CA HIS A 279 -8.86 6.70 -25.95
C HIS A 279 -7.75 5.86 -26.59
N SER A 280 -6.88 5.24 -25.79
CA SER A 280 -5.73 4.46 -26.28
C SER A 280 -6.11 3.14 -26.98
N LYS A 281 -7.41 2.82 -27.08
CA LYS A 281 -7.93 1.61 -27.75
C LYS A 281 -7.18 0.34 -27.31
N LEU A 282 -6.85 0.26 -26.02
CA LEU A 282 -6.16 -0.89 -25.44
C LEU A 282 -7.03 -2.14 -25.58
N PRO A 283 -6.45 -3.30 -25.91
CA PRO A 283 -7.19 -4.56 -25.97
C PRO A 283 -7.41 -5.12 -24.55
N ILE A 284 -7.96 -4.30 -23.66
CA ILE A 284 -8.30 -4.62 -22.28
C ILE A 284 -9.80 -4.41 -22.13
N GLU A 285 -10.52 -5.50 -21.94
CA GLU A 285 -11.95 -5.47 -21.62
C GLU A 285 -12.16 -4.89 -20.21
N ASP A 286 -13.29 -4.21 -20.00
CA ASP A 286 -13.68 -3.64 -18.71
C ASP A 286 -12.59 -2.80 -18.01
N ILE A 287 -11.87 -1.97 -18.79
CA ILE A 287 -10.72 -1.18 -18.30
C ILE A 287 -11.04 -0.30 -17.09
N ARG A 288 -12.30 0.17 -16.96
CA ARG A 288 -12.76 0.95 -15.80
C ARG A 288 -12.81 0.11 -14.52
N ASP A 289 -13.22 -1.14 -14.63
CA ASP A 289 -13.28 -2.07 -13.50
C ASP A 289 -11.87 -2.53 -13.14
N CYS A 290 -11.01 -2.78 -14.14
CA CYS A 290 -9.58 -3.04 -13.93
C CYS A 290 -8.93 -1.90 -13.14
N ARG A 291 -9.07 -0.66 -13.62
CA ARG A 291 -8.57 0.54 -12.94
C ARG A 291 -9.09 0.64 -11.51
N THR A 292 -10.40 0.50 -11.32
CA THR A 292 -11.03 0.60 -10.00
C THR A 292 -10.50 -0.47 -9.05
N THR A 293 -10.30 -1.68 -9.56
CA THR A 293 -9.75 -2.81 -8.80
C THR A 293 -8.32 -2.54 -8.38
N LEU A 294 -7.46 -2.06 -9.28
CA LEU A 294 -6.06 -1.71 -8.96
C LEU A 294 -5.96 -0.61 -7.89
N ILE A 295 -6.85 0.38 -7.91
CA ILE A 295 -6.92 1.41 -6.87
C ILE A 295 -7.41 0.81 -5.54
N ARG A 296 -8.47 -0.01 -5.56
CA ARG A 296 -9.05 -0.65 -4.36
C ARG A 296 -8.09 -1.62 -3.68
N THR A 297 -7.18 -2.24 -4.43
CA THR A 297 -6.12 -3.10 -3.88
C THR A 297 -4.82 -2.36 -3.60
N SER A 298 -4.75 -1.06 -3.93
CA SER A 298 -3.56 -0.21 -3.77
C SER A 298 -2.33 -0.75 -4.52
N LEU A 299 -2.55 -1.49 -5.61
CA LEU A 299 -1.52 -1.83 -6.58
C LEU A 299 -1.24 -0.67 -7.54
N ALA A 300 -2.23 0.23 -7.69
CA ALA A 300 -2.08 1.52 -8.35
C ALA A 300 -2.72 2.62 -7.49
N TYR A 301 -2.34 3.87 -7.75
CA TYR A 301 -2.88 5.06 -7.12
C TYR A 301 -3.10 6.17 -8.15
N LEU A 302 -3.85 7.19 -7.77
CA LEU A 302 -3.99 8.42 -8.55
C LEU A 302 -3.09 9.48 -7.93
N ASP A 303 -2.20 10.07 -8.73
CA ASP A 303 -1.41 11.21 -8.28
C ASP A 303 -2.25 12.51 -8.24
N GLU A 304 -1.63 13.63 -7.87
CA GLU A 304 -2.27 14.95 -7.83
C GLU A 304 -2.87 15.38 -9.18
N LYS A 305 -2.27 14.90 -10.28
CA LYS A 305 -2.72 15.14 -11.66
C LYS A 305 -3.76 14.12 -12.14
N LYS A 306 -4.22 13.23 -11.25
CA LYS A 306 -5.16 12.13 -11.52
C LYS A 306 -4.65 11.14 -12.56
N GLN A 307 -3.33 10.97 -12.63
CA GLN A 307 -2.69 9.93 -13.42
C GLN A 307 -2.72 8.63 -12.62
N LEU A 308 -3.18 7.55 -13.25
CA LEU A 308 -3.11 6.21 -12.69
C LEU A 308 -1.67 5.71 -12.77
N LYS A 309 -1.04 5.53 -11.61
CA LYS A 309 0.37 5.17 -11.47
C LYS A 309 0.54 3.96 -10.57
N ALA A 310 1.62 3.22 -10.78
CA ALA A 310 2.11 2.21 -9.85
C ALA A 310 3.46 2.67 -9.28
N LEU A 311 3.76 2.28 -8.05
CA LEU A 311 5.05 2.61 -7.41
C LEU A 311 6.20 1.88 -8.10
N VAL A 312 7.39 2.46 -8.13
CA VAL A 312 8.60 1.88 -8.74
C VAL A 312 8.81 0.42 -8.32
N PRO A 313 8.78 0.05 -7.02
CA PRO A 313 8.86 -1.36 -6.61
C PRO A 313 7.83 -2.29 -7.28
N ILE A 314 6.58 -1.85 -7.40
CA ILE A 314 5.50 -2.62 -8.05
C ILE A 314 5.77 -2.74 -9.55
N ARG A 315 6.18 -1.63 -10.19
CA ARG A 315 6.47 -1.60 -11.63
C ARG A 315 7.61 -2.52 -11.99
N GLU A 316 8.72 -2.47 -11.27
CA GLU A 316 9.88 -3.33 -11.52
C GLU A 316 9.56 -4.80 -11.26
N TYR A 317 8.78 -5.11 -10.21
CA TYR A 317 8.29 -6.48 -9.97
C TYR A 317 7.46 -6.99 -11.15
N MET A 318 6.51 -6.17 -11.64
CA MET A 318 5.64 -6.53 -12.75
C MET A 318 6.42 -6.70 -14.06
N ARG A 319 7.39 -5.85 -14.37
CA ARG A 319 8.24 -6.04 -15.56
C ARG A 319 8.99 -7.36 -15.54
N LYS A 320 9.48 -7.76 -14.36
CA LYS A 320 10.24 -9.00 -14.21
C LYS A 320 9.35 -10.25 -14.30
N THR A 321 8.18 -10.22 -13.67
CA THR A 321 7.35 -11.41 -13.45
C THR A 321 6.16 -11.54 -14.39
N HIS A 322 5.60 -10.41 -14.84
CA HIS A 322 4.42 -10.29 -15.68
C HIS A 322 4.63 -9.21 -16.75
N PRO A 323 5.66 -9.33 -17.62
CA PRO A 323 5.93 -8.31 -18.63
C PRO A 323 4.74 -8.13 -19.58
N PRO A 324 4.43 -6.89 -20.01
CA PRO A 324 3.31 -6.66 -20.90
C PRO A 324 3.53 -7.31 -22.27
N LYS A 325 2.48 -7.93 -22.80
CA LYS A 325 2.49 -8.50 -24.16
C LYS A 325 2.61 -7.36 -25.19
N ASN A 326 3.29 -7.62 -26.30
CA ASN A 326 3.45 -6.65 -27.39
C ASN A 326 2.12 -6.11 -27.94
N GLU A 327 1.05 -6.90 -27.89
CA GLU A 327 -0.29 -6.48 -28.30
C GLU A 327 -0.87 -5.36 -27.42
N LEU A 328 -0.52 -5.35 -26.13
CA LEU A 328 -0.91 -4.31 -25.19
C LEU A 328 -0.08 -3.03 -25.41
N LEU A 329 1.20 -3.16 -25.79
CA LEU A 329 2.10 -2.01 -25.99
C LEU A 329 1.88 -1.28 -27.31
N LYS A 330 1.55 -2.00 -28.40
CA LYS A 330 1.40 -1.42 -29.75
C LYS A 330 0.44 -0.20 -29.80
N PRO A 331 -0.75 -0.23 -29.18
CA PRO A 331 -1.63 0.95 -29.17
C PRO A 331 -1.05 2.15 -28.42
N LEU A 332 -0.28 1.92 -27.35
CA LEU A 332 0.41 3.00 -26.62
C LEU A 332 1.53 3.63 -27.44
N PHE A 333 2.34 2.81 -28.11
CA PHE A 333 3.35 3.31 -29.05
C PHE A 333 2.72 4.15 -30.15
N LYS A 334 1.62 3.66 -30.74
CA LYS A 334 0.87 4.40 -31.75
C LYS A 334 0.33 5.72 -31.19
N HIS A 335 -0.25 5.71 -29.99
CA HIS A 335 -0.78 6.91 -29.35
C HIS A 335 0.30 7.98 -29.12
N PHE A 336 1.46 7.59 -28.56
CA PHE A 336 2.55 8.54 -28.33
C PHE A 336 3.23 8.98 -29.63
N HIS A 337 3.26 8.13 -30.67
CA HIS A 337 3.74 8.53 -31.98
C HIS A 337 2.83 9.57 -32.63
N GLU A 338 1.51 9.34 -32.63
CA GLU A 338 0.52 10.31 -33.11
C GLU A 338 0.60 11.64 -32.34
N LEU A 339 0.86 11.60 -31.02
CA LEU A 339 1.08 12.81 -30.22
C LEU A 339 2.32 13.61 -30.68
N LEU A 340 3.40 12.93 -31.04
CA LEU A 340 4.62 13.56 -31.57
C LEU A 340 4.43 14.09 -33.00
N GLU A 341 3.70 13.36 -33.85
CA GLU A 341 3.36 13.83 -35.22
C GLU A 341 2.49 15.10 -35.16
N LEU A 342 1.47 15.12 -34.30
CA LEU A 342 0.64 16.31 -34.08
C LEU A 342 1.49 17.52 -33.67
N HIS A 343 2.52 17.34 -32.84
CA HIS A 343 3.42 18.45 -32.49
C HIS A 343 4.18 19.00 -33.69
N MET A 344 4.62 18.13 -34.61
CA MET A 344 5.31 18.53 -35.83
C MET A 344 4.37 19.29 -36.78
N ASP A 345 3.13 18.83 -36.93
CA ASP A 345 2.14 19.45 -37.81
C ASP A 345 1.72 20.86 -37.36
N PHE A 346 1.69 21.10 -36.04
CA PHE A 346 1.30 22.39 -35.47
C PHE A 346 2.47 23.33 -35.16
N TYR A 347 3.71 22.95 -35.50
CA TYR A 347 4.90 23.77 -35.26
C TYR A 347 4.75 25.19 -35.83
N GLY A 348 4.90 26.22 -34.99
CA GLY A 348 4.65 27.64 -35.30
C GLY A 348 3.23 28.19 -35.04
N THR A 349 2.25 27.40 -34.58
CA THR A 349 0.88 27.84 -34.26
C THR A 349 0.57 27.97 -32.75
N GLU A 350 -0.53 28.62 -32.37
CA GLU A 350 -0.98 28.72 -30.95
C GLU A 350 -1.40 27.36 -30.34
N VAL A 351 -1.77 26.38 -31.16
CA VAL A 351 -2.18 25.03 -30.72
C VAL A 351 -1.01 24.22 -30.13
N ILE A 352 0.24 24.63 -30.40
CA ILE A 352 1.45 23.98 -29.87
C ILE A 352 1.44 23.89 -28.36
N SER A 353 0.95 24.90 -27.64
CA SER A 353 1.14 24.94 -26.17
C SER A 353 0.42 23.77 -25.48
N ALA A 354 -0.74 23.37 -26.01
CA ALA A 354 -1.49 22.22 -25.50
C ALA A 354 -0.78 20.90 -25.80
N THR A 355 -0.28 20.72 -27.02
CA THR A 355 0.45 19.51 -27.43
C THR A 355 1.80 19.38 -26.72
N VAL A 356 2.53 20.48 -26.54
CA VAL A 356 3.77 20.52 -25.74
C VAL A 356 3.49 20.17 -24.28
N GLY A 357 2.39 20.64 -23.71
CA GLY A 357 1.95 20.25 -22.38
C GLY A 357 1.73 18.74 -22.25
N GLN A 358 1.05 18.13 -23.21
CA GLN A 358 0.79 16.68 -23.25
C GLN A 358 2.05 15.83 -23.46
N ILE A 359 2.98 16.28 -24.31
CA ILE A 359 4.28 15.61 -24.49
C ILE A 359 5.10 15.71 -23.20
N SER A 360 5.16 16.89 -22.60
CA SER A 360 5.92 17.11 -21.36
C SER A 360 5.38 16.27 -20.21
N SER A 361 4.06 16.06 -20.14
CA SER A 361 3.44 15.21 -19.11
C SER A 361 3.66 13.72 -19.31
N ASN A 362 4.08 13.30 -20.50
CA ASN A 362 4.31 11.90 -20.89
C ASN A 362 5.78 11.60 -21.23
N LEU A 363 6.70 12.50 -20.90
CA LEU A 363 8.09 12.38 -21.32
C LEU A 363 8.75 11.11 -20.76
N ALA A 364 8.49 10.76 -19.49
CA ALA A 364 9.05 9.55 -18.89
C ALA A 364 8.37 8.29 -19.44
N ASN A 365 7.08 8.37 -19.79
CA ASN A 365 6.40 7.30 -20.54
C ASN A 365 7.09 7.02 -21.87
N ILE A 366 7.32 8.05 -22.69
CA ILE A 366 7.98 7.94 -23.99
C ILE A 366 9.41 7.37 -23.83
N GLN A 367 10.20 7.93 -22.91
CA GLN A 367 11.55 7.46 -22.64
C GLN A 367 11.58 5.99 -22.20
N SER A 368 10.68 5.60 -21.31
CA SER A 368 10.57 4.24 -20.80
C SER A 368 10.20 3.25 -21.91
N LEU A 369 9.23 3.61 -22.76
CA LEU A 369 8.83 2.77 -23.89
C LEU A 369 9.95 2.64 -24.93
N LEU A 370 10.66 3.72 -25.27
CA LEU A 370 11.79 3.65 -26.21
C LEU A 370 12.96 2.80 -25.68
N ARG A 371 13.24 2.86 -24.38
CA ARG A 371 14.33 2.10 -23.76
C ARG A 371 14.04 0.61 -23.62
N ASN A 372 12.77 0.25 -23.43
CA ASN A 372 12.37 -1.12 -23.05
C ASN A 372 11.42 -1.82 -24.05
N GLY A 373 11.03 -1.16 -25.14
CA GLY A 373 10.03 -1.68 -26.08
C GLY A 373 10.58 -2.20 -27.41
N LEU A 374 11.83 -2.68 -27.42
CA LEU A 374 12.44 -3.41 -28.54
C LEU A 374 12.73 -4.85 -28.15
#